data_AF-A0A973JU84-F1
#
_entry.id   AF-A0A973JU84-F1
#
_cell.length_a   1.000
_cell.length_b   1.000
_cell.length_c   1.000
_cell.angle_alpha   90.00
_cell.angle_beta   90.00
_cell.angle_gamma   90.00
#
_symmetry.space_group_name_H-M   'P 1'
#
loop_
_entity.id
_entity.type
_entity.pdbx_description
1 polymer ?
#
loop_
_entity_poly.entity_id
_entity_poly.type
_entity_poly.pdbx_seq_one_letter_code
_entity_poly.pdbx_strand_id
1 'polypeptide(L)'
;MLTNNLKKQVDLPVWEWLRFAPQTTTAVSSLTTGNSLENRYLYYQISNLLYRYDTVNDCWQQLQSTPTNTPTIMNSNVLNNAMGYFGQAISGGANTIQLAGLSGNALVGYKIRILEGTGAGQERTITAISAPTIHERGICTTASTAQAIDASTGAGLKQWTPNQWKNYQVRFDWGTGRTQVRKILYNTQNTATFSDVNHITINPWSNTPLTVATVANNSFFVIESHQATVNTPWTVQPDATSRFMVVSGGIWNVSQGTTAAPFF
;
A
#
# COMPACT_ATOMS: atom_id res chain seq x y z
N MET A 1 3.79 -26.50 29.90
CA MET A 1 4.59 -25.54 29.13
C MET A 1 5.17 -26.32 27.95
N LEU A 2 4.81 -26.00 26.70
CA LEU A 2 5.33 -26.73 25.53
C LEU A 2 6.76 -26.25 25.26
N THR A 3 7.74 -27.12 25.51
CA THR A 3 9.15 -26.84 25.21
C THR A 3 9.41 -27.19 23.75
N ASN A 4 9.84 -26.20 22.96
CA ASN A 4 10.24 -26.39 21.57
C ASN A 4 11.58 -27.16 21.54
N ASN A 5 11.53 -28.41 21.08
CA ASN A 5 12.68 -29.31 20.96
C ASN A 5 13.33 -29.30 19.56
N LEU A 6 12.97 -28.37 18.68
CA LEU A 6 13.61 -28.25 17.37
C LEU A 6 15.07 -27.82 17.55
N LYS A 7 15.98 -28.49 16.83
CA LYS A 7 17.39 -28.09 16.80
C LYS A 7 17.48 -26.66 16.25
N LYS A 8 18.21 -25.79 16.96
CA LYS A 8 18.61 -24.48 16.42
C LYS A 8 19.37 -24.71 15.13
N GLN A 9 19.19 -23.80 14.16
CA GLN A 9 19.93 -23.81 12.89
C GLN A 9 21.42 -24.03 13.20
N VAL A 10 21.93 -25.13 12.68
CA VAL A 10 23.33 -25.51 12.78
C VAL A 10 24.02 -24.79 11.62
N ASP A 11 24.58 -23.62 11.91
CA ASP A 11 25.48 -22.91 10.99
C ASP A 11 26.80 -23.68 10.98
N LEU A 12 26.91 -24.64 10.05
CA LEU A 12 28.18 -25.30 9.75
C LEU A 12 28.97 -24.35 8.85
N PRO A 13 30.32 -24.33 8.92
CA PRO A 13 31.15 -23.57 7.98
C PRO A 13 31.18 -24.27 6.60
N VAL A 14 30.01 -24.61 6.08
CA VAL A 14 29.78 -25.20 4.78
C VAL A 14 28.83 -24.26 4.05
N TRP A 15 29.23 -23.86 2.85
CA TRP A 15 28.40 -23.02 2.02
C TRP A 15 27.21 -23.82 1.49
N GLU A 16 26.00 -23.41 1.87
CA GLU A 16 24.74 -23.97 1.35
C GLU A 16 24.19 -23.09 0.23
N TRP A 17 23.78 -23.72 -0.87
CA TRP A 17 23.17 -23.01 -2.00
C TRP A 17 21.75 -22.57 -1.61
N LEU A 18 21.45 -21.29 -1.81
CA LEU A 18 20.07 -20.79 -1.80
C LEU A 18 19.36 -21.17 -3.11
N ARG A 19 18.04 -21.29 -3.08
CA ARG A 19 17.26 -21.50 -4.30
C ARG A 19 17.50 -20.40 -5.33
N PHE A 20 17.74 -20.81 -6.57
CA PHE A 20 17.96 -19.89 -7.70
C PHE A 20 16.85 -18.84 -7.84
N ALA A 21 17.23 -17.64 -8.28
CA ALA A 21 16.28 -16.57 -8.56
C ALA A 21 15.22 -17.06 -9.58
N PRO A 22 13.94 -16.68 -9.41
CA PRO A 22 12.84 -17.18 -10.23
C PRO A 22 12.83 -16.61 -11.65
N GLN A 23 13.74 -15.69 -11.98
CA GLN A 23 13.90 -15.03 -13.27
C GLN A 23 15.39 -14.83 -13.56
N THR A 24 15.74 -14.72 -14.85
CA THR A 24 17.11 -14.42 -15.28
C THR A 24 17.52 -13.03 -14.83
N THR A 25 18.53 -12.93 -13.97
CA THR A 25 19.08 -11.64 -13.52
C THR A 25 19.56 -10.78 -14.70
N THR A 26 19.26 -9.48 -14.65
CA THR A 26 19.64 -8.49 -15.66
C THR A 26 20.31 -7.29 -14.99
N ALA A 27 20.78 -6.31 -15.78
CA ALA A 27 21.33 -5.06 -15.25
C ALA A 27 20.33 -4.23 -14.41
N VAL A 28 19.02 -4.47 -14.58
CA VAL A 28 17.94 -3.82 -13.82
C VAL A 28 17.42 -4.67 -12.66
N SER A 29 18.18 -5.68 -12.25
CA SER A 29 17.88 -6.48 -11.06
C SER A 29 18.49 -5.86 -9.80
N SER A 30 17.76 -5.86 -8.69
CA SER A 30 18.29 -5.43 -7.39
C SER A 30 17.75 -6.32 -6.26
N LEU A 31 18.55 -6.48 -5.21
CA LEU A 31 18.21 -7.21 -4.00
C LEU A 31 18.34 -6.28 -2.80
N THR A 32 17.42 -6.38 -1.84
CA THR A 32 17.51 -5.64 -0.58
C THR A 32 16.99 -6.48 0.58
N THR A 33 17.37 -6.12 1.79
CA THR A 33 16.86 -6.70 3.04
C THR A 33 16.69 -5.60 4.06
N GLY A 34 15.93 -5.88 5.12
CA GLY A 34 15.74 -4.91 6.18
C GLY A 34 17.03 -4.63 6.96
N ASN A 35 17.02 -3.51 7.68
CA ASN A 35 18.17 -3.00 8.42
C ASN A 35 18.28 -3.54 9.85
N SER A 36 17.56 -4.62 10.17
CA SER A 36 17.62 -5.33 11.45
C SER A 36 18.17 -6.75 11.30
N LEU A 37 18.79 -7.27 12.36
CA LEU A 37 19.42 -8.59 12.35
C LEU A 37 18.42 -9.76 12.29
N GLU A 38 17.13 -9.49 12.50
CA GLU A 38 16.05 -10.49 12.56
C GLU A 38 15.27 -10.61 11.23
N ASN A 39 15.74 -9.99 10.14
CA ASN A 39 15.00 -10.01 8.88
C ASN A 39 15.05 -11.39 8.22
N ARG A 40 13.89 -12.04 8.22
CA ARG A 40 13.64 -13.33 7.54
C ARG A 40 13.58 -13.23 6.01
N TYR A 41 13.32 -12.04 5.48
CA TYR A 41 12.98 -11.88 4.07
C TYR A 41 14.01 -11.05 3.31
N LEU A 42 14.41 -11.55 2.14
CA LEU A 42 15.08 -10.75 1.11
C LEU A 42 14.04 -10.33 0.06
N TYR A 43 14.26 -9.19 -0.56
CA TYR A 43 13.38 -8.68 -1.61
C TYR A 43 14.18 -8.50 -2.89
N TYR A 44 13.72 -9.16 -3.95
CA TYR A 44 14.35 -9.15 -5.26
C TYR A 44 13.43 -8.46 -6.25
N GLN A 45 13.88 -7.37 -6.85
CA GLN A 45 13.19 -6.72 -7.95
C GLN A 45 13.94 -6.99 -9.25
N ILE A 46 13.19 -7.32 -10.29
CA ILE A 46 13.69 -7.43 -11.65
C ILE A 46 12.68 -6.79 -12.58
N SER A 47 13.07 -5.71 -13.27
CA SER A 47 12.15 -4.90 -14.06
C SER A 47 10.91 -4.54 -13.21
N ASN A 48 9.70 -4.80 -13.70
CA ASN A 48 8.44 -4.56 -13.00
C ASN A 48 8.08 -5.62 -11.94
N LEU A 49 8.79 -6.74 -11.86
CA LEU A 49 8.46 -7.86 -10.96
C LEU A 49 9.16 -7.69 -9.62
N LEU A 50 8.43 -7.93 -8.53
CA LEU A 50 8.96 -7.94 -7.17
C LEU A 50 8.72 -9.32 -6.55
N TYR A 51 9.77 -9.88 -5.98
CA TYR A 51 9.76 -11.16 -5.29
C TYR A 51 10.24 -10.99 -3.86
N ARG A 52 9.70 -11.83 -2.98
CA ARG A 52 10.18 -12.03 -1.62
C ARG A 52 10.77 -13.42 -1.51
N TYR A 53 11.97 -13.49 -0.96
CA TYR A 53 12.63 -14.72 -0.61
C TYR A 53 12.53 -14.96 0.89
N ASP A 54 12.06 -16.13 1.29
CA ASP A 54 12.06 -16.56 2.68
C ASP A 54 13.34 -17.34 2.98
N THR A 55 14.24 -16.75 3.78
CA THR A 55 15.54 -17.36 4.10
C THR A 55 15.43 -18.60 4.99
N VAL A 56 14.29 -18.79 5.67
CA VAL A 56 14.05 -19.94 6.55
C VAL A 56 13.47 -21.12 5.78
N ASN A 57 12.53 -20.85 4.86
CA ASN A 57 11.85 -21.89 4.08
C ASN A 57 12.50 -22.16 2.70
N ASP A 58 13.57 -21.43 2.34
CA ASP A 58 14.26 -21.54 1.05
C ASP A 58 13.27 -21.46 -0.14
N CYS A 59 12.39 -20.45 -0.13
CA CYS A 59 11.36 -20.32 -1.16
C CYS A 59 11.12 -18.89 -1.62
N TRP A 60 10.78 -18.77 -2.91
CA TRP A 60 10.40 -17.52 -3.55
C TRP A 60 8.89 -17.37 -3.57
N GLN A 61 8.42 -16.16 -3.26
CA GLN A 61 7.04 -15.75 -3.44
C GLN A 61 7.00 -14.47 -4.28
N GLN A 62 6.23 -14.47 -5.35
CA GLN A 62 5.98 -13.24 -6.10
C GLN A 62 5.07 -12.31 -5.29
N LEU A 63 5.50 -11.06 -5.14
CA LEU A 63 4.71 -9.97 -4.59
C LEU A 63 4.00 -9.22 -5.72
N GLN A 64 3.16 -8.26 -5.36
CA GLN A 64 2.59 -7.37 -6.36
C GLN A 64 3.72 -6.64 -7.11
N SER A 65 3.68 -6.73 -8.45
CA SER A 65 4.58 -6.02 -9.34
C SER A 65 4.55 -4.50 -9.10
N THR A 66 5.65 -3.81 -9.40
CA THR A 66 5.83 -2.36 -9.21
C THR A 66 5.66 -1.63 -10.54
N PRO A 67 4.43 -1.28 -10.96
CA PRO A 67 4.17 -0.78 -12.32
C PRO A 67 4.69 0.65 -12.51
N THR A 68 4.55 1.49 -11.49
CA THR A 68 4.78 2.93 -11.58
C THR A 68 6.25 3.27 -11.84
N ASN A 69 7.15 2.39 -11.42
CA ASN A 69 8.60 2.59 -11.49
C ASN A 69 9.26 1.33 -12.07
N THR A 70 8.84 0.91 -13.26
CA THR A 70 9.51 -0.18 -13.98
C THR A 70 10.93 0.26 -14.36
N PRO A 71 11.98 -0.29 -13.75
CA PRO A 71 13.36 0.09 -14.05
C PRO A 71 13.74 -0.37 -15.46
N THR A 72 14.32 0.52 -16.27
CA THR A 72 14.77 0.20 -17.63
C THR A 72 16.27 0.36 -17.85
N ILE A 73 16.97 1.12 -16.99
CA ILE A 73 18.42 1.39 -17.12
C ILE A 73 19.20 0.89 -15.90
N MET A 74 18.80 1.32 -14.71
CA MET A 74 19.43 0.92 -13.45
C MET A 74 18.38 0.57 -12.41
N ASN A 75 18.78 -0.08 -11.33
CA ASN A 75 17.87 -0.40 -10.24
C ASN A 75 18.66 -0.53 -8.93
N SER A 76 18.26 0.21 -7.90
CA SER A 76 18.80 0.10 -6.55
C SER A 76 17.67 0.15 -5.54
N ASN A 77 17.63 -0.82 -4.64
CA ASN A 77 16.59 -0.96 -3.64
C ASN A 77 17.15 -0.87 -2.23
N VAL A 78 16.48 -0.10 -1.38
CA VAL A 78 16.78 -0.02 0.06
C VAL A 78 15.49 -0.26 0.84
N LEU A 79 15.45 -1.32 1.64
CA LEU A 79 14.36 -1.52 2.59
C LEU A 79 14.63 -0.75 3.88
N ASN A 80 13.61 -0.04 4.35
CA ASN A 80 13.62 0.58 5.67
C ASN A 80 12.46 0.03 6.52
N ASN A 81 12.79 -0.62 7.63
CA ASN A 81 11.82 -1.19 8.57
C ASN A 81 11.00 -0.11 9.30
N ALA A 82 11.46 1.14 9.34
CA ALA A 82 10.76 2.26 9.96
C ALA A 82 9.75 2.95 9.02
N MET A 83 9.61 2.49 7.77
CA MET A 83 8.64 3.00 6.80
C MET A 83 7.44 2.06 6.68
N GLY A 84 6.45 2.42 5.86
CA GLY A 84 5.36 1.52 5.53
C GLY A 84 4.18 2.21 4.85
N TYR A 85 2.98 1.86 5.29
CA TYR A 85 1.74 2.33 4.67
C TYR A 85 1.32 3.70 5.22
N PHE A 86 1.22 4.69 4.34
CA PHE A 86 0.86 6.06 4.71
C PHE A 86 -0.61 6.39 4.41
N GLY A 87 -1.24 7.11 5.32
CA GLY A 87 -2.63 7.51 5.23
C GLY A 87 -2.94 8.79 5.97
N GLN A 88 -4.19 9.22 5.83
CA GLN A 88 -4.78 10.25 6.67
C GLN A 88 -6.05 9.64 7.25
N ALA A 89 -6.30 9.90 8.53
CA ALA A 89 -7.48 9.40 9.20
C ALA A 89 -8.74 10.03 8.59
N ILE A 90 -9.83 9.25 8.57
CA ILE A 90 -11.17 9.73 8.24
C ILE A 90 -11.80 10.33 9.50
N SER A 91 -11.61 9.65 10.63
CA SER A 91 -12.03 10.05 11.97
C SER A 91 -11.23 9.26 13.01
N GLY A 92 -11.37 9.60 14.29
CA GLY A 92 -10.81 8.80 15.38
C GLY A 92 -11.69 8.82 16.62
N GLY A 93 -11.36 7.94 17.55
CA GLY A 93 -11.98 7.83 18.87
C GLY A 93 -10.92 7.56 19.93
N ALA A 94 -11.34 7.19 21.15
CA ALA A 94 -10.40 6.97 22.26
C ALA A 94 -9.36 5.88 21.96
N ASN A 95 -9.79 4.71 21.46
CA ASN A 95 -8.91 3.56 21.14
C ASN A 95 -9.02 3.14 19.67
N THR A 96 -9.57 4.00 18.82
CA THR A 96 -9.89 3.67 17.44
C THR A 96 -9.47 4.77 16.49
N ILE A 97 -9.22 4.39 15.23
CA ILE A 97 -8.93 5.29 14.13
C ILE A 97 -9.58 4.72 12.87
N GLN A 98 -10.40 5.52 12.20
CA GLN A 98 -11.04 5.15 10.94
C GLN A 98 -10.11 5.54 9.79
N LEU A 99 -9.87 4.61 8.88
CA LEU A 99 -8.89 4.78 7.80
C LEU A 99 -9.23 3.94 6.57
N ALA A 100 -8.61 4.27 5.43
CA ALA A 100 -8.48 3.34 4.31
C ALA A 100 -7.55 2.19 4.73
N GLY A 101 -8.12 1.15 5.32
CA GLY A 101 -7.39 -0.03 5.78
C GLY A 101 -7.25 -1.05 4.67
N LEU A 102 -6.05 -1.55 4.42
CA LEU A 102 -5.89 -2.71 3.53
C LEU A 102 -6.79 -3.85 4.05
N SER A 103 -7.49 -4.52 3.15
CA SER A 103 -8.54 -5.49 3.50
C SER A 103 -8.04 -6.60 4.43
N GLY A 104 -8.87 -6.99 5.38
CA GLY A 104 -8.57 -8.04 6.36
C GLY A 104 -7.69 -7.58 7.51
N ASN A 105 -7.14 -8.53 8.28
CA ASN A 105 -6.28 -8.25 9.43
C ASN A 105 -4.83 -7.87 9.04
N ALA A 106 -4.63 -7.36 7.82
CA ALA A 106 -3.30 -7.12 7.24
C ALA A 106 -2.46 -6.10 8.03
N LEU A 107 -3.11 -5.20 8.78
CA LEU A 107 -2.45 -4.18 9.59
C LEU A 107 -2.26 -4.58 11.06
N VAL A 108 -2.84 -5.71 11.50
CA VAL A 108 -2.76 -6.16 12.90
C VAL A 108 -1.34 -6.55 13.26
N GLY A 109 -0.89 -6.15 14.45
CA GLY A 109 0.47 -6.38 14.95
C GLY A 109 1.48 -5.31 14.54
N TYR A 110 1.16 -4.48 13.54
CA TYR A 110 2.00 -3.35 13.17
C TYR A 110 1.74 -2.13 14.05
N LYS A 111 2.77 -1.30 14.18
CA LYS A 111 2.65 -0.02 14.85
C LYS A 111 2.06 1.02 13.91
N ILE A 112 1.18 1.87 14.42
CA ILE A 112 0.70 3.07 13.75
C ILE A 112 1.25 4.30 14.48
N ARG A 113 1.84 5.21 13.71
CA ARG A 113 2.39 6.48 14.18
C ARG A 113 1.62 7.64 13.56
N ILE A 114 1.20 8.61 14.36
CA ILE A 114 0.65 9.86 13.86
C ILE A 114 1.82 10.82 13.59
N LEU A 115 1.98 11.23 12.34
CA LEU A 115 3.09 12.05 11.87
C LEU A 115 2.78 13.54 11.96
N GLU A 116 1.56 13.93 11.61
CA GLU A 116 1.11 15.33 11.50
C GLU A 116 -0.37 15.43 11.90
N GLY A 117 -0.83 16.65 12.20
CA GLY A 117 -2.21 16.93 12.61
C GLY A 117 -2.50 16.59 14.08
N THR A 118 -3.78 16.49 14.42
CA THR A 118 -4.21 16.20 15.78
C THR A 118 -3.62 14.88 16.27
N GLY A 119 -3.01 14.89 17.46
CA GLY A 119 -2.40 13.70 18.04
C GLY A 119 -1.04 13.30 17.46
N ALA A 120 -0.38 14.17 16.68
CA ALA A 120 0.98 13.97 16.18
C ALA A 120 1.99 13.58 17.28
N GLY A 121 2.93 12.71 16.92
CA GLY A 121 3.96 12.19 17.82
C GLY A 121 3.55 10.95 18.63
N GLN A 122 2.27 10.56 18.60
CA GLN A 122 1.80 9.35 19.27
C GLN A 122 2.02 8.11 18.40
N GLU A 123 2.40 7.00 19.07
CA GLU A 123 2.55 5.68 18.46
C GLU A 123 1.75 4.65 19.25
N ARG A 124 1.09 3.72 18.54
CA ARG A 124 0.33 2.62 19.13
C ARG A 124 0.48 1.34 18.30
N THR A 125 0.15 0.20 18.89
CA THR A 125 0.09 -1.07 18.15
C THR A 125 -1.35 -1.37 17.76
N ILE A 126 -1.59 -1.70 16.49
CA ILE A 126 -2.91 -2.11 16.00
C ILE A 126 -3.19 -3.52 16.49
N THR A 127 -4.28 -3.71 17.22
CA THR A 127 -4.68 -5.01 17.78
C THR A 127 -5.83 -5.66 17.03
N ALA A 128 -6.65 -4.88 16.34
CA ALA A 128 -7.74 -5.39 15.51
C ALA A 128 -8.07 -4.44 14.37
N ILE A 129 -8.56 -4.99 13.26
CA ILE A 129 -9.19 -4.25 12.16
C ILE A 129 -10.60 -4.81 12.01
N SER A 130 -11.59 -3.92 11.97
CA SER A 130 -13.00 -4.30 11.71
C SER A 130 -13.19 -4.77 10.27
N ALA A 131 -14.29 -5.50 10.01
CA ALA A 131 -14.75 -5.74 8.65
C ALA A 131 -15.01 -4.40 7.91
N PRO A 132 -14.86 -4.36 6.58
CA PRO A 132 -15.09 -3.13 5.82
C PRO A 132 -16.51 -2.61 6.00
N THR A 133 -16.63 -1.33 6.38
CA THR A 133 -17.89 -0.60 6.30
C THR A 133 -18.06 -0.09 4.88
N ILE A 134 -19.07 -0.59 4.17
CA ILE A 134 -19.42 -0.15 2.83
C ILE A 134 -20.24 1.15 2.92
N HIS A 135 -19.78 2.19 2.23
CA HIS A 135 -20.45 3.49 2.20
C HIS A 135 -21.19 3.75 0.88
N GLU A 136 -20.64 3.28 -0.23
CA GLU A 136 -21.20 3.53 -1.56
C GLU A 136 -20.85 2.39 -2.51
N ARG A 137 -21.67 2.19 -3.53
CA ARG A 137 -21.39 1.31 -4.66
C ARG A 137 -21.67 2.04 -5.96
N GLY A 138 -20.89 1.75 -6.99
CA GLY A 138 -21.11 2.34 -8.30
C GLY A 138 -20.56 1.50 -9.43
N ILE A 139 -20.74 2.02 -10.63
CA ILE A 139 -20.29 1.39 -11.87
C ILE A 139 -19.32 2.35 -12.55
N CYS A 140 -18.17 1.84 -12.96
CA CYS A 140 -17.25 2.61 -13.77
C CYS A 140 -17.75 2.63 -15.20
N THR A 141 -18.10 3.79 -15.72
CA THR A 141 -18.57 3.97 -17.11
C THR A 141 -17.46 4.46 -18.03
N THR A 142 -16.34 4.93 -17.48
CA THR A 142 -15.19 5.38 -18.25
C THR A 142 -13.94 4.67 -17.77
N ALA A 143 -13.16 4.15 -18.72
CA ALA A 143 -11.98 3.37 -18.39
C ALA A 143 -10.84 4.26 -17.89
N SER A 144 -10.17 3.87 -16.80
CA SER A 144 -9.03 4.61 -16.24
C SER A 144 -8.16 3.73 -15.35
N THR A 145 -6.87 4.04 -15.28
CA THR A 145 -5.92 3.43 -14.33
C THR A 145 -5.71 4.27 -13.07
N ALA A 146 -6.25 5.49 -13.04
CA ALA A 146 -6.01 6.49 -11.99
C ALA A 146 -7.27 6.89 -11.22
N GLN A 147 -8.44 6.56 -11.78
CA GLN A 147 -9.73 7.04 -11.33
C GLN A 147 -10.81 5.96 -11.47
N ALA A 148 -11.83 6.03 -10.63
CA ALA A 148 -13.12 5.39 -10.88
C ALA A 148 -14.10 6.49 -11.30
N ILE A 149 -14.61 6.41 -12.53
CA ILE A 149 -15.51 7.42 -13.12
C ILE A 149 -16.88 6.78 -13.31
N ASP A 150 -17.86 7.26 -12.56
CA ASP A 150 -19.26 6.87 -12.67
C ASP A 150 -20.05 8.00 -13.34
N ALA A 151 -19.95 8.07 -14.66
CA ALA A 151 -20.67 9.06 -15.47
C ALA A 151 -22.09 8.58 -15.82
N SER A 152 -22.67 7.65 -15.04
CA SER A 152 -23.89 6.90 -15.38
C SER A 152 -24.95 7.75 -16.09
N THR A 153 -25.19 7.38 -17.35
CA THR A 153 -26.29 7.85 -18.19
C THR A 153 -27.50 6.93 -17.99
N GLY A 154 -28.61 7.47 -17.46
CA GLY A 154 -29.87 6.72 -17.32
C GLY A 154 -30.79 7.17 -16.17
N ALA A 155 -30.24 7.75 -15.10
CA ALA A 155 -31.02 8.32 -13.99
C ALA A 155 -30.49 9.69 -13.50
N GLY A 156 -29.59 10.30 -14.29
CA GLY A 156 -28.81 11.48 -13.91
C GLY A 156 -27.34 11.12 -13.60
N LEU A 157 -26.45 12.10 -13.69
CA LEU A 157 -25.05 11.95 -13.31
C LEU A 157 -24.96 11.56 -11.83
N LYS A 158 -23.97 10.76 -11.42
CA LYS A 158 -23.59 10.67 -10.00
C LYS A 158 -23.33 12.10 -9.46
N GLN A 159 -23.88 12.41 -8.30
CA GLN A 159 -23.87 13.73 -7.65
C GLN A 159 -23.22 13.67 -6.27
N TRP A 160 -21.95 13.28 -6.20
CA TRP A 160 -21.20 13.31 -4.96
C TRP A 160 -20.88 14.73 -4.52
N THR A 161 -20.92 14.99 -3.22
CA THR A 161 -20.33 16.19 -2.67
C THR A 161 -18.81 16.14 -2.89
N PRO A 162 -18.18 17.20 -3.43
CA PRO A 162 -16.73 17.22 -3.60
C PRO A 162 -15.99 16.88 -2.31
N ASN A 163 -14.98 16.02 -2.41
CA ASN A 163 -14.13 15.54 -1.30
C ASN A 163 -14.82 14.74 -0.19
N GLN A 164 -16.11 14.37 -0.30
CA GLN A 164 -16.76 13.54 0.73
C GLN A 164 -16.11 12.16 0.92
N TRP A 165 -15.48 11.62 -0.14
CA TRP A 165 -14.83 10.31 -0.15
C TRP A 165 -13.30 10.40 -0.02
N LYS A 166 -12.76 11.58 0.27
CA LYS A 166 -11.32 11.74 0.50
C LYS A 166 -10.86 10.85 1.65
N ASN A 167 -9.72 10.16 1.46
CA ASN A 167 -9.11 9.21 2.40
C ASN A 167 -9.89 7.91 2.66
N TYR A 168 -11.05 7.73 2.03
CA TYR A 168 -11.71 6.42 1.94
C TYR A 168 -10.95 5.52 0.97
N GLN A 169 -11.38 4.28 0.89
CA GLN A 169 -10.81 3.27 0.03
C GLN A 169 -11.79 2.91 -1.07
N VAL A 170 -11.30 2.78 -2.30
CA VAL A 170 -12.04 2.18 -3.41
C VAL A 170 -11.52 0.77 -3.67
N ARG A 171 -12.44 -0.17 -3.79
CA ARG A 171 -12.18 -1.57 -4.19
C ARG A 171 -13.02 -1.91 -5.40
N PHE A 172 -12.42 -2.61 -6.35
CA PHE A 172 -13.13 -3.18 -7.50
C PHE A 172 -13.45 -4.65 -7.23
N ASP A 173 -14.74 -4.99 -7.21
CA ASP A 173 -15.22 -6.32 -6.85
C ASP A 173 -15.73 -7.13 -8.05
N TRP A 174 -16.03 -6.45 -9.16
CA TRP A 174 -16.40 -7.06 -10.44
C TRP A 174 -15.77 -6.33 -11.63
N GLY A 175 -15.53 -7.07 -12.73
CA GLY A 175 -14.95 -6.56 -13.97
C GLY A 175 -13.42 -6.45 -13.95
N THR A 176 -12.89 -5.70 -14.90
CA THR A 176 -11.45 -5.45 -15.02
C THR A 176 -10.99 -4.53 -13.89
N GLY A 177 -9.90 -4.90 -13.20
CA GLY A 177 -9.42 -4.20 -12.01
C GLY A 177 -9.77 -4.91 -10.69
N ARG A 178 -10.51 -6.03 -10.76
CA ARG A 178 -10.87 -6.88 -9.61
C ARG A 178 -9.65 -7.17 -8.72
N THR A 179 -9.91 -7.23 -7.41
CA THR A 179 -8.93 -7.44 -6.33
C THR A 179 -7.96 -6.29 -6.06
N GLN A 180 -7.97 -5.22 -6.88
CA GLN A 180 -7.18 -4.04 -6.59
C GLN A 180 -7.95 -3.09 -5.68
N VAL A 181 -7.20 -2.50 -4.78
CA VAL A 181 -7.71 -1.58 -3.78
C VAL A 181 -6.81 -0.35 -3.74
N ARG A 182 -7.41 0.83 -3.65
CA ARG A 182 -6.68 2.10 -3.62
C ARG A 182 -7.32 3.09 -2.66
N LYS A 183 -6.49 3.95 -2.06
CA LYS A 183 -6.97 5.07 -1.26
C LYS A 183 -7.40 6.21 -2.20
N ILE A 184 -8.56 6.79 -1.93
CA ILE A 184 -9.08 7.94 -2.67
C ILE A 184 -8.35 9.19 -2.18
N LEU A 185 -7.71 9.92 -3.09
CA LEU A 185 -7.03 11.19 -2.83
C LEU A 185 -8.03 12.33 -2.71
N TYR A 186 -9.00 12.34 -3.61
CA TYR A 186 -10.10 13.29 -3.68
C TYR A 186 -11.20 12.73 -4.58
N ASN A 187 -12.40 13.30 -4.49
CA ASN A 187 -13.46 13.05 -5.44
C ASN A 187 -14.10 14.34 -5.91
N THR A 188 -14.53 14.35 -7.17
CA THR A 188 -15.47 15.33 -7.69
C THR A 188 -16.89 14.75 -7.59
N GLN A 189 -17.81 15.33 -8.33
CA GLN A 189 -19.20 14.92 -8.41
C GLN A 189 -19.41 13.46 -8.88
N ASN A 190 -18.57 12.98 -9.78
CA ASN A 190 -18.75 11.66 -10.41
C ASN A 190 -17.45 10.86 -10.55
N THR A 191 -16.34 11.37 -10.02
CA THR A 191 -15.01 10.80 -10.21
C THR A 191 -14.34 10.65 -8.86
N ALA A 192 -13.90 9.44 -8.52
CA ALA A 192 -13.03 9.17 -7.39
C ALA A 192 -11.60 9.00 -7.90
N THR A 193 -10.73 9.95 -7.58
CA THR A 193 -9.33 9.95 -8.00
C THR A 193 -8.47 9.32 -6.92
N PHE A 194 -7.67 8.32 -7.31
CA PHE A 194 -6.75 7.61 -6.41
C PHE A 194 -5.29 7.64 -6.90
N SER A 195 -5.04 8.12 -8.10
CA SER A 195 -3.69 8.42 -8.58
C SER A 195 -3.64 9.77 -9.32
N ASP A 196 -2.69 10.63 -8.97
CA ASP A 196 -2.48 11.94 -9.59
C ASP A 196 -1.04 12.42 -9.37
N VAL A 197 -0.29 12.61 -10.46
CA VAL A 197 1.11 13.06 -10.41
C VAL A 197 1.25 14.51 -9.92
N ASN A 198 0.25 15.36 -10.18
CA ASN A 198 0.30 16.77 -9.79
C ASN A 198 0.07 16.96 -8.28
N HIS A 199 -0.45 15.93 -7.61
CA HIS A 199 -0.73 15.93 -6.18
C HIS A 199 0.50 15.55 -5.33
N ILE A 200 1.65 15.22 -5.96
CA ILE A 200 2.89 14.80 -5.26
C ILE A 200 3.40 15.88 -4.29
N THR A 201 3.19 17.16 -4.61
CA THR A 201 3.58 18.30 -3.77
C THR A 201 2.88 18.33 -2.41
N ILE A 202 1.69 17.72 -2.30
CA ILE A 202 0.89 17.66 -1.07
C ILE A 202 1.01 16.27 -0.43
N ASN A 203 0.93 15.22 -1.26
CA ASN A 203 1.04 13.83 -0.83
C ASN A 203 2.04 13.11 -1.74
N PRO A 204 3.26 12.82 -1.27
CA PRO A 204 4.28 12.11 -2.04
C PRO A 204 3.82 10.75 -2.60
N TRP A 205 2.81 10.12 -1.97
CA TRP A 205 2.26 8.82 -2.35
C TRP A 205 0.98 8.91 -3.17
N SER A 206 0.80 10.00 -3.90
CA SER A 206 -0.36 10.24 -4.74
C SER A 206 -0.26 9.63 -6.13
N ASN A 207 0.91 9.18 -6.59
CA ASN A 207 1.05 8.56 -7.91
C ASN A 207 1.07 7.02 -7.81
N THR A 208 -0.06 6.42 -7.44
CA THR A 208 -0.19 4.95 -7.26
C THR A 208 -1.31 4.36 -8.14
N PRO A 209 -1.14 4.35 -9.48
CA PRO A 209 -2.15 3.84 -10.39
C PRO A 209 -2.39 2.34 -10.22
N LEU A 210 -3.44 1.83 -10.86
CA LEU A 210 -3.69 0.39 -10.98
C LEU A 210 -2.61 -0.29 -11.81
N THR A 211 -2.27 -1.53 -11.44
CA THR A 211 -1.00 -2.17 -11.82
C THR A 211 -1.07 -2.97 -13.12
N VAL A 212 -2.22 -3.54 -13.48
CA VAL A 212 -2.33 -4.46 -14.63
C VAL A 212 -3.66 -4.34 -15.38
N ALA A 213 -4.62 -3.57 -14.84
CA ALA A 213 -5.99 -3.60 -15.32
C ALA A 213 -6.58 -2.20 -15.20
N THR A 214 -6.56 -1.46 -16.31
CA THR A 214 -7.40 -0.27 -16.50
C THR A 214 -8.81 -0.67 -16.11
N VAL A 215 -9.40 0.02 -15.13
CA VAL A 215 -10.79 -0.23 -14.77
C VAL A 215 -11.59 -0.15 -16.06
N ALA A 216 -12.27 -1.22 -16.44
CA ALA A 216 -13.01 -1.22 -17.68
C ALA A 216 -14.32 -0.45 -17.49
N ASN A 217 -14.91 -0.02 -18.61
CA ASN A 217 -16.31 0.32 -18.61
C ASN A 217 -17.11 -0.92 -18.14
N ASN A 218 -18.09 -0.69 -17.26
CA ASN A 218 -18.92 -1.64 -16.55
C ASN A 218 -18.25 -2.37 -15.37
N SER A 219 -17.02 -2.04 -14.95
CA SER A 219 -16.48 -2.56 -13.69
C SER A 219 -17.26 -2.02 -12.50
N PHE A 220 -17.46 -2.83 -11.45
CA PHE A 220 -18.14 -2.37 -10.24
C PHE A 220 -17.11 -1.97 -9.19
N PHE A 221 -17.40 -0.87 -8.51
CA PHE A 221 -16.58 -0.40 -7.41
C PHE A 221 -17.40 -0.22 -6.14
N VAL A 222 -16.71 -0.34 -5.03
CA VAL A 222 -17.24 -0.13 -3.68
C VAL A 222 -16.33 0.87 -2.98
N ILE A 223 -16.93 1.87 -2.34
CA ILE A 223 -16.23 2.78 -1.44
C ILE A 223 -16.42 2.26 -0.02
N GLU A 224 -15.31 2.03 0.67
CA GLU A 224 -15.29 1.43 1.99
C GLU A 224 -14.29 2.12 2.93
N SER A 225 -14.46 1.86 4.22
CA SER A 225 -13.53 2.28 5.28
C SER A 225 -13.38 1.18 6.30
N HIS A 226 -12.29 1.22 7.07
CA HIS A 226 -12.06 0.29 8.15
C HIS A 226 -11.82 1.06 9.46
N GLN A 227 -12.29 0.49 10.57
CA GLN A 227 -11.92 0.96 11.90
C GLN A 227 -10.79 0.07 12.45
N ALA A 228 -9.65 0.69 12.73
CA ALA A 228 -8.53 0.06 13.43
C ALA A 228 -8.65 0.32 14.92
N THR A 229 -8.43 -0.72 15.74
CA THR A 229 -8.36 -0.64 17.20
C THR A 229 -6.89 -0.70 17.63
N VAL A 230 -6.51 0.14 18.59
CA VAL A 230 -5.16 0.21 19.12
C VAL A 230 -5.09 -0.30 20.57
N ASN A 231 -3.89 -0.74 20.97
CA ASN A 231 -3.64 -1.39 22.26
C ASN A 231 -3.88 -0.50 23.49
N THR A 232 -3.70 0.81 23.39
CA THR A 232 -3.95 1.76 24.48
C THR A 232 -4.62 3.03 23.95
N PRO A 233 -5.42 3.72 24.79
CA PRO A 233 -6.07 4.96 24.37
C PRO A 233 -5.09 6.01 23.85
N TRP A 234 -5.55 6.81 22.89
CA TRP A 234 -4.86 8.02 22.48
C TRP A 234 -4.93 9.06 23.59
N THR A 235 -3.80 9.70 23.88
CA THR A 235 -3.74 10.84 24.81
C THR A 235 -4.48 12.04 24.20
N VAL A 236 -4.29 12.24 22.90
CA VAL A 236 -5.07 13.18 22.08
C VAL A 236 -5.67 12.38 20.93
N GLN A 237 -7.00 12.34 20.84
CA GLN A 237 -7.69 11.52 19.85
C GLN A 237 -7.41 12.03 18.43
N PRO A 238 -6.97 11.16 17.50
CA PRO A 238 -6.78 11.56 16.11
C PRO A 238 -8.11 11.93 15.46
N ASP A 239 -8.06 12.80 14.46
CA ASP A 239 -9.21 13.28 13.70
C ASP A 239 -8.89 13.31 12.20
N ALA A 240 -9.77 13.90 11.39
CA ALA A 240 -9.59 13.99 9.94
C ALA A 240 -8.32 14.75 9.50
N THR A 241 -7.64 15.50 10.38
CA THR A 241 -6.37 16.18 10.09
C THR A 241 -5.15 15.28 10.33
N SER A 242 -5.32 14.18 11.07
CA SER A 242 -4.23 13.29 11.47
C SER A 242 -3.67 12.48 10.30
N ARG A 243 -2.42 12.73 9.91
CA ARG A 243 -1.69 11.89 8.96
C ARG A 243 -0.93 10.83 9.71
N PHE A 244 -0.98 9.60 9.22
CA PHE A 244 -0.40 8.45 9.88
C PHE A 244 0.50 7.61 8.96
N MET A 245 1.36 6.82 9.59
CA MET A 245 2.11 5.75 8.96
C MET A 245 1.95 4.47 9.77
N VAL A 246 1.56 3.39 9.12
CA VAL A 246 1.64 2.04 9.66
C VAL A 246 3.01 1.46 9.30
N VAL A 247 3.80 1.15 10.33
CA VAL A 247 5.20 0.71 10.23
C VAL A 247 5.24 -0.76 9.84
N SER A 248 5.13 -1.03 8.53
CA SER A 248 5.15 -2.38 7.95
C SER A 248 6.45 -2.73 7.24
N GLY A 249 7.40 -1.80 7.17
CA GLY A 249 8.53 -1.82 6.24
C GLY A 249 8.14 -1.25 4.87
N GLY A 250 9.08 -0.58 4.22
CA GLY A 250 8.92 -0.05 2.87
C GLY A 250 10.22 -0.19 2.06
N ILE A 251 10.09 -0.50 0.77
CA ILE A 251 11.21 -0.56 -0.17
C ILE A 251 11.25 0.75 -0.94
N TRP A 252 12.39 1.43 -0.87
CA TRP A 252 12.71 2.58 -1.70
C TRP A 252 13.41 2.09 -2.95
N ASN A 253 12.85 2.42 -4.10
CA ASN A 253 13.42 2.10 -5.41
C ASN A 253 14.01 3.34 -6.07
N VAL A 254 15.26 3.23 -6.50
CA VAL A 254 15.95 4.22 -7.34
C VAL A 254 16.31 3.54 -8.65
N SER A 255 15.63 3.89 -9.73
CA SER A 255 15.72 3.17 -11.02
C SER A 255 16.14 4.01 -12.21
N GLN A 256 15.77 5.28 -12.25
CA GLN A 256 16.29 6.32 -13.16
C GLN A 256 15.58 7.63 -12.84
N GLY A 257 16.25 8.77 -13.05
CA GLY A 257 15.53 10.01 -13.34
C GLY A 257 15.03 9.92 -14.78
N THR A 258 13.80 10.36 -15.06
CA THR A 258 13.41 10.63 -16.45
C THR A 258 14.38 11.69 -16.98
N THR A 259 15.40 11.28 -17.75
CA THR A 259 16.30 12.21 -18.41
C THR A 259 15.50 12.95 -19.47
N ALA A 260 15.14 14.19 -19.18
CA ALA A 260 14.81 15.19 -20.18
C ALA A 260 15.66 16.43 -19.88
N ALA A 261 16.86 16.43 -20.47
CA ALA A 261 17.82 17.55 -20.60
C ALA A 261 18.51 18.08 -19.32
N PRO A 262 19.74 18.61 -19.45
CA PRO A 262 20.50 19.20 -18.35
C PRO A 262 19.82 20.46 -17.81
N PHE A 263 19.93 20.67 -16.49
CA PHE A 263 19.75 21.98 -15.86
C PHE A 263 20.98 22.85 -16.17
N PHE A 264 20.78 24.16 -16.27
CA PHE A 264 21.79 25.17 -16.65
C PHE A 264 23.07 25.07 -15.80
#